data_AF-A0A8K0LAH6-F1
#
_entry.id   AF-A0A8K0LAH6-F1
#
_cell.length_a   1.000
_cell.length_b   1.000
_cell.length_c   1.000
_cell.angle_alpha   90.00
_cell.angle_beta   90.00
_cell.angle_gamma   90.00
#
_symmetry.space_group_name_H-M   'P 1'
#
loop_
_entity.id
_entity.type
_entity.pdbx_description
1 polymer ?
#
loop_
_entity_poly.entity_id
_entity_poly.type
_entity_poly.pdbx_seq_one_letter_code
_entity_poly.pdbx_strand_id
1 'polypeptide(L)'
;MAGTVHETFVKKQERLVIRLLDIIGHSNDQLAAEFARDIDPAGSPTTGNDDGGSHCPDGSFGQKNARAHCVILEVSHSQQGRYLPFLAEEDILGSNGRTQVVIGIDLESRSGEGKEARVVV
;
A
#
# COMPACT_ATOMS: atom_id res chain seq x y z
N MET A 1 3.54 17.36 8.59
CA MET A 1 4.73 16.48 8.71
C MET A 1 4.26 15.19 9.33
N ALA A 2 4.37 14.07 8.61
CA ALA A 2 4.15 12.75 9.18
C ALA A 2 5.04 12.60 10.43
N GLY A 3 4.47 12.17 11.55
CA GLY A 3 5.25 11.97 12.77
C GLY A 3 6.21 10.80 12.61
N THR A 4 7.35 10.82 13.32
CA THR A 4 8.36 9.74 13.31
C THR A 4 7.78 8.32 13.51
N VAL A 5 6.63 8.22 14.20
CA VAL A 5 5.87 6.97 14.39
C VAL A 5 5.26 6.45 13.09
N HIS A 6 4.63 7.33 12.30
CA HIS A 6 3.99 6.97 11.03
C HIS A 6 5.04 6.47 10.04
N GLU A 7 6.10 7.25 9.79
CA GLU A 7 7.19 6.83 8.88
C GLU A 7 7.87 5.53 9.31
N THR A 8 8.07 5.34 10.62
CA THR A 8 8.63 4.10 11.15
C THR A 8 7.70 2.91 10.92
N PHE A 9 6.39 3.11 11.04
CA PHE A 9 5.42 2.06 10.80
C PHE A 9 5.33 1.70 9.32
N VAL A 10 5.24 2.69 8.43
CA VAL A 10 5.28 2.50 6.97
C VAL A 10 6.48 1.64 6.58
N LYS A 11 7.69 2.02 7.00
CA LYS A 11 8.92 1.26 6.72
C LYS A 11 8.90 -0.16 7.28
N LYS A 12 8.21 -0.40 8.40
CA LYS A 12 8.05 -1.77 8.95
C LYS A 12 7.10 -2.60 8.10
N GLN A 13 6.01 -2.02 7.60
CA GLN A 13 5.07 -2.71 6.73
C GLN A 13 5.69 -3.02 5.37
N GLU A 14 6.39 -2.07 4.75
CA GLU A 14 7.11 -2.31 3.50
C GLU A 14 8.08 -3.49 3.63
N ARG A 15 8.89 -3.50 4.71
CA ARG A 15 9.82 -4.62 4.99
C ARG A 15 9.10 -5.95 5.21
N LEU A 16 7.91 -5.94 5.80
CA LEU A 16 7.12 -7.14 6.03
C LEU A 16 6.59 -7.68 4.71
N VAL A 17 6.05 -6.82 3.84
CA VAL A 17 5.57 -7.21 2.51
C VAL A 17 6.71 -7.77 1.67
N ILE A 18 7.86 -7.08 1.62
CA ILE A 18 9.05 -7.57 0.91
C ILE A 18 9.46 -8.96 1.42
N ARG A 19 9.50 -9.14 2.75
CA ARG A 19 9.83 -10.45 3.34
C ARG A 19 8.82 -11.54 2.95
N LEU A 20 7.53 -11.23 2.92
CA LEU A 20 6.50 -12.19 2.51
C LEU A 20 6.63 -12.55 1.03
N LEU A 21 6.88 -11.57 0.16
CA LEU A 21 7.15 -11.80 -1.26
C LEU A 21 8.39 -12.69 -1.45
N ASP A 22 9.46 -12.47 -0.69
CA ASP A 22 10.64 -13.35 -0.70
C ASP A 22 10.26 -14.78 -0.28
N ILE A 23 9.52 -14.96 0.81
CA ILE A 23 9.11 -16.29 1.28
C ILE A 23 8.26 -17.01 0.22
N ILE A 24 7.28 -16.32 -0.36
CA ILE A 24 6.40 -16.87 -1.41
C ILE A 24 7.20 -17.17 -2.68
N GLY A 25 8.15 -16.30 -3.04
CA GLY A 25 9.04 -16.45 -4.19
C GLY A 25 9.92 -17.71 -4.15
N HIS A 26 10.15 -18.25 -2.94
CA HIS A 26 10.88 -19.51 -2.70
C HIS A 26 9.96 -20.70 -2.36
N SER A 27 8.63 -20.54 -2.45
CA SER A 27 7.68 -21.62 -2.19
C SER A 27 7.59 -22.62 -3.36
N ASN A 28 6.99 -23.79 -3.11
CA ASN A 28 6.77 -24.83 -4.12
C ASN A 28 5.55 -24.56 -5.02
N ASP A 29 4.77 -23.51 -4.74
CA ASP A 29 3.68 -23.07 -5.62
C ASP A 29 4.27 -22.20 -6.73
N GLN A 30 4.42 -22.77 -7.92
CA GLN A 30 5.09 -22.10 -9.03
C GLN A 30 4.39 -20.80 -9.45
N LEU A 31 3.05 -20.77 -9.46
CA LEU A 31 2.29 -19.58 -9.87
C LEU A 31 2.43 -18.47 -8.84
N ALA A 32 2.26 -18.80 -7.56
CA ALA A 32 2.44 -17.83 -6.48
C ALA A 32 3.90 -17.34 -6.40
N ALA A 33 4.87 -18.22 -6.59
CA ALA A 33 6.29 -17.88 -6.55
C ALA A 33 6.71 -17.00 -7.73
N GLU A 34 6.21 -17.26 -8.94
CA GLU A 34 6.43 -16.40 -10.11
C GLU A 34 5.81 -15.02 -9.91
N PHE A 35 4.56 -14.97 -9.45
CA PHE A 35 3.89 -13.71 -9.12
C PHE A 35 4.70 -12.91 -8.09
N ALA A 36 5.09 -13.53 -6.97
CA ALA A 36 5.81 -12.84 -5.92
C ALA A 36 7.20 -12.34 -6.35
N ARG A 37 7.90 -13.09 -7.23
CA ARG A 37 9.21 -12.69 -7.78
C ARG A 37 9.12 -11.55 -8.79
N ASP A 38 7.95 -11.34 -9.39
CA ASP A 38 7.72 -10.27 -10.36
C ASP A 38 7.35 -8.94 -9.70
N ILE A 39 6.91 -8.97 -8.44
CA ILE A 39 6.54 -7.77 -7.67
C ILE A 39 7.77 -7.19 -6.97
N ASP A 40 8.07 -5.92 -7.24
CA ASP A 40 9.10 -5.15 -6.55
C ASP A 40 8.50 -3.93 -5.82
N PRO A 41 9.11 -3.50 -4.70
CA PRO A 41 8.78 -2.23 -4.08
C PRO A 41 9.13 -1.08 -5.03
N ALA A 42 8.15 -0.24 -5.34
CA ALA A 42 8.31 0.93 -6.19
C ALA A 42 8.45 2.24 -5.38
N GLY A 43 8.38 2.16 -4.05
CA GLY A 43 8.52 3.30 -3.12
C GLY A 43 7.23 4.12 -3.02
N SER A 44 7.37 5.44 -2.84
CA SER A 44 6.27 6.42 -2.90
C SER A 44 6.35 7.20 -4.22
N PRO A 45 5.99 6.58 -5.35
CA PRO A 45 5.97 7.24 -6.64
C PRO A 45 4.81 8.24 -6.63
N THR A 46 5.06 9.45 -7.11
CA THR A 46 3.99 10.40 -7.37
C THR A 46 3.03 9.80 -8.39
N THR A 47 1.85 9.38 -7.94
CA THR A 47 0.78 8.91 -8.81
C THR A 47 0.08 10.16 -9.34
N GLY A 48 0.27 10.42 -10.63
CA GLY A 48 -0.46 11.46 -11.33
C GLY A 48 -1.84 10.94 -11.73
N ASN A 49 -2.89 11.57 -11.24
CA ASN A 49 -4.22 11.43 -11.80
C ASN A 49 -4.32 12.32 -13.04
N ASP A 50 -5.00 11.85 -14.10
CA ASP A 50 -5.20 12.64 -15.33
C ASP A 50 -5.96 13.96 -15.08
N ASP A 51 -6.64 14.08 -13.93
CA ASP A 51 -7.35 15.29 -13.48
C ASP A 51 -6.45 16.33 -12.76
N GLY A 52 -5.13 16.14 -12.75
CA GLY A 52 -4.16 17.10 -12.18
C GLY A 52 -3.99 17.01 -10.67
N GLY A 53 -4.65 16.06 -10.01
CA GLY A 53 -4.36 15.65 -8.63
C GLY A 53 -3.11 14.77 -8.60
N SER A 54 -2.11 15.16 -7.82
CA SER A 54 -0.88 14.39 -7.63
C SER A 54 -0.91 13.80 -6.23
N HIS A 55 -1.18 12.50 -6.10
CA HIS A 55 -1.12 11.79 -4.83
C HIS A 55 0.26 11.12 -4.69
N CYS A 56 0.77 10.97 -3.46
CA CYS A 56 2.01 10.24 -3.19
C CYS A 56 1.68 9.21 -2.12
N PRO A 57 1.59 7.92 -2.49
CA PRO A 57 1.17 6.91 -1.56
C PRO A 57 2.23 6.63 -0.50
N ASP A 58 1.84 6.15 0.67
CA ASP A 58 2.81 5.81 1.73
C ASP A 58 3.76 4.67 1.31
N GLY A 59 3.29 3.77 0.46
CA GLY A 59 4.12 2.78 -0.23
C GLY A 59 3.43 2.18 -1.45
N SER A 60 4.21 1.59 -2.35
CA SER A 60 3.68 0.96 -3.56
C SER A 60 4.52 -0.23 -4.00
N PHE A 61 3.85 -1.16 -4.68
CA PHE A 61 4.44 -2.35 -5.26
C PHE A 61 3.94 -2.52 -6.69
N GLY A 62 4.86 -2.80 -7.60
CA GLY A 62 4.56 -2.96 -9.01
C GLY A 62 5.28 -4.16 -9.61
N GLN A 63 4.75 -4.68 -10.71
CA GLN A 63 5.46 -5.68 -11.49
C GLN A 63 6.67 -5.03 -12.21
N LYS A 64 7.80 -5.74 -12.26
CA LYS A 64 9.06 -5.25 -12.87
C LYS A 64 8.91 -4.68 -14.28
N ASN A 65 7.96 -5.21 -15.05
CA ASN A 65 7.72 -4.81 -16.44
C ASN A 65 6.39 -4.09 -16.66
N ALA A 66 5.63 -3.81 -15.60
CA ALA A 66 4.39 -3.05 -15.73
C ALA A 66 4.66 -1.54 -15.66
N ARG A 67 3.95 -0.78 -16.49
CA ARG A 67 3.94 0.69 -16.44
C ARG A 67 3.15 1.26 -15.25
N ALA A 68 2.72 0.40 -14.32
CA ALA A 68 1.67 0.66 -13.35
C ALA A 68 1.97 -0.03 -12.01
N HIS A 69 1.62 0.63 -10.90
CA HIS A 69 1.69 0.06 -9.56
C HIS A 69 0.45 -0.81 -9.31
N CYS A 70 0.66 -2.08 -8.97
CA CYS A 70 -0.45 -3.02 -8.80
C CYS A 70 -1.05 -2.94 -7.39
N VAL A 71 -0.23 -2.60 -6.39
CA VAL A 71 -0.63 -2.52 -4.99
C VAL A 71 -0.14 -1.21 -4.38
N ILE A 72 -1.05 -0.51 -3.72
CA ILE A 72 -0.79 0.72 -2.97
C ILE A 72 -0.97 0.46 -1.48
N LEU A 73 -0.13 1.04 -0.64
CA LEU A 73 -0.19 1.00 0.81
C LEU A 73 -0.41 2.42 1.34
N GLU A 74 -1.51 2.61 2.09
CA GLU A 74 -1.84 3.86 2.76
C GLU A 74 -1.89 3.66 4.27
N VAL A 75 -1.21 4.50 5.03
CA VAL A 75 -1.20 4.44 6.49
C VAL A 75 -1.71 5.76 7.06
N SER A 76 -2.86 5.72 7.73
CA SER A 76 -3.36 6.91 8.43
C SER A 76 -2.94 6.90 9.90
N HIS A 77 -2.65 8.07 10.46
CA HIS A 77 -2.33 8.23 11.88
C HIS A 77 -3.18 9.35 12.52
N SER A 78 -3.81 9.02 13.64
CA SER A 78 -4.46 9.88 14.67
C SER A 78 -5.52 10.92 14.28
N GLN A 79 -5.79 11.25 13.01
CA GLN A 79 -6.97 12.09 12.66
C GLN A 79 -7.58 11.79 11.27
N GLN A 80 -7.04 10.82 10.52
CA GLN A 80 -7.31 10.66 9.09
C GLN A 80 -7.80 9.27 8.65
N GLY A 81 -8.08 8.35 9.57
CA GLY A 81 -8.65 7.02 9.23
C GLY A 81 -9.93 7.11 8.39
N ARG A 82 -10.75 8.13 8.63
CA ARG A 82 -11.96 8.41 7.83
C ARG A 82 -11.70 8.73 6.35
N TYR A 83 -10.48 9.10 5.99
CA TYR A 83 -10.09 9.41 4.62
C TYR A 83 -9.49 8.21 3.89
N LEU A 84 -9.11 7.13 4.58
CA LEU A 84 -8.59 5.93 3.92
C LEU A 84 -9.52 5.36 2.83
N PRO A 85 -10.86 5.31 3.01
CA PRO A 85 -11.74 4.88 1.93
C PRO A 85 -11.72 5.82 0.72
N PHE A 86 -11.61 7.14 0.96
CA PHE A 86 -11.52 8.13 -0.10
C PHE A 86 -10.19 8.04 -0.85
N LEU A 87 -9.08 7.86 -0.13
CA LEU A 87 -7.75 7.64 -0.73
C LEU A 87 -7.73 6.35 -1.56
N ALA A 88 -8.32 5.27 -1.04
CA ALA A 88 -8.42 4.03 -1.79
C ALA A 88 -9.26 4.16 -3.06
N GLU A 89 -10.39 4.88 -2.99
CA GLU A 89 -11.21 5.18 -4.16
C GLU A 89 -10.46 6.05 -5.17
N GLU A 90 -9.71 7.06 -4.71
CA GLU A 90 -8.87 7.91 -5.55
C GLU A 90 -7.73 7.13 -6.21
N ASP A 91 -7.02 6.28 -5.46
CA ASP A 91 -5.92 5.47 -6.00
C ASP A 91 -6.43 4.41 -6.99
N ILE A 92 -7.63 3.84 -6.81
CA ILE A 92 -8.21 2.85 -7.73
C ILE A 92 -8.80 3.54 -8.97
N LEU A 93 -9.70 4.52 -8.78
CA LEU A 93 -10.41 5.17 -9.88
C LEU A 93 -9.53 6.16 -10.64
N GLY A 94 -8.72 6.94 -9.92
CA GLY A 94 -7.82 7.96 -10.48
C GLY A 94 -6.64 7.37 -11.26
N SER A 95 -6.31 6.09 -11.01
CA SER A 95 -5.20 5.42 -11.71
C SER A 95 -5.58 4.82 -13.06
N ASN A 96 -6.82 4.94 -13.54
CA ASN A 96 -7.30 4.33 -14.79
C ASN A 96 -7.05 2.82 -14.86
N GLY A 97 -7.29 2.10 -13.75
CA GLY A 97 -7.11 0.66 -13.64
C GLY A 97 -5.65 0.20 -13.53
N ARG A 98 -4.73 1.12 -13.26
CA ARG A 98 -3.32 0.80 -13.00
C ARG A 98 -3.14 0.23 -11.61
N THR A 99 -3.78 0.84 -10.61
CA THR A 99 -3.91 0.31 -9.24
C THR A 99 -4.97 -0.77 -9.22
N GLN A 100 -4.62 -1.97 -8.74
CA GLN A 100 -5.55 -3.09 -8.63
C GLN A 100 -5.97 -3.35 -7.19
N VAL A 101 -5.11 -2.99 -6.22
CA VAL A 101 -5.32 -3.21 -4.80
C VAL A 101 -4.82 -2.01 -4.01
N VAL A 102 -5.59 -1.55 -3.01
CA VAL A 102 -5.15 -0.57 -2.02
C VAL A 102 -5.27 -1.20 -0.63
N ILE A 103 -4.19 -1.14 0.15
CA ILE A 103 -4.15 -1.60 1.54
C ILE A 103 -4.15 -0.37 2.44
N GLY A 104 -5.31 -0.05 3.02
CA GLY A 104 -5.42 1.01 4.02
C GLY A 104 -5.17 0.48 5.44
N ILE A 105 -4.26 1.10 6.19
CA ILE A 105 -3.98 0.78 7.60
C ILE A 105 -4.26 2.00 8.47
N ASP A 106 -5.22 1.88 9.39
CA ASP A 106 -5.48 2.91 10.40
C ASP A 106 -4.70 2.62 11.68
N LEU A 107 -3.82 3.57 12.07
CA LEU A 107 -3.05 3.52 13.30
C LEU A 107 -3.70 4.28 14.46
N GLU A 108 -4.91 4.82 14.32
CA GLU A 108 -5.59 5.55 15.38
C GLU A 108 -5.68 4.69 16.67
N SER A 109 -5.00 5.15 17.72
CA SER A 109 -5.15 4.60 19.06
C SER A 109 -6.28 5.34 19.76
N ARG A 110 -7.48 4.74 19.80
CA ARG A 110 -8.48 5.10 20.80
C ARG A 110 -8.06 4.47 22.11
N SER A 111 -7.62 5.28 23.07
CA SER A 111 -7.29 4.81 24.41
C SER A 111 -8.51 4.10 25.01
N GLY A 112 -8.49 2.76 25.06
CA GLY A 112 -9.48 1.95 25.77
C GLY A 112 -10.27 0.91 24.95
N GLU A 113 -10.15 0.86 23.62
CA GLU A 113 -10.88 -0.12 22.80
C GLU A 113 -9.92 -1.01 21.98
N GLY A 114 -10.37 -2.23 21.70
CA GLY A 114 -9.58 -3.26 20.98
C GLY A 114 -9.12 -2.80 19.59
N LYS A 115 -8.02 -3.38 19.13
CA LYS A 115 -7.40 -3.02 17.83
C LYS A 115 -8.16 -3.69 16.69
N GLU A 116 -8.60 -2.90 15.71
CA GLU A 116 -9.15 -3.40 14.46
C GLU A 116 -8.21 -2.99 13.32
N ALA A 117 -7.59 -3.96 12.66
CA ALA A 117 -6.96 -3.74 11.37
C ALA A 117 -7.99 -4.09 10.30
N ARG A 118 -8.43 -3.11 9.51
CA ARG A 118 -9.35 -3.34 8.39
C ARG A 118 -8.58 -3.42 7.10
N VAL A 119 -8.58 -4.60 6.47
CA VAL A 119 -8.17 -4.74 5.08
C VAL A 119 -9.42 -4.46 4.24
N VAL A 120 -9.42 -3.34 3.52
CA VAL A 120 -10.41 -3.05 2.48
C VAL A 120 -9.83 -3.64 1.20
N VAL A 121 -10.52 -4.60 0.58
CA VAL A 121 -10.13 -5.24 -0.69
C VAL A 121 -11.10 -4.78 -1.77
#